data_AF-A0A8B6G1E2-F1
#
_entry.id   AF-A0A8B6G1E2-F1
#
_cell.length_a   1.000
_cell.length_b   1.000
_cell.length_c   1.000
_cell.angle_alpha   90.00
_cell.angle_beta   90.00
_cell.angle_gamma   90.00
#
_symmetry.space_group_name_H-M   'P 1'
#
loop_
_entity.id
_entity.type
_entity.pdbx_description
1 polymer ?
#
loop_
_entity_poly.entity_id
_entity_poly.type
_entity_poly.pdbx_seq_one_letter_code
_entity_poly.pdbx_strand_id
1 'polypeptide(L)'
;MRKSTSIRKAQVPVSCYFCKGQGIKWKCEECNVRMCHSCKVTVHQGLSSTQDHDVVSIQDIRKSSSNPQEVTSVVISSVFNSYTTSVPAVHALLCSNDDLLYFNICRGQSEDQFIKGKLLKSSIRVLQTLKIRAFDMTINKDGEILFIEHGVDKIQMVSPDGEVETVLDISPMRSLAIHVNKDNEVIVGLREQGPPFPVQEFSVRQVIIFGSDYQRKVTLEFDKKGNKLFSYAARIRTDSRNVVYVIDCLDDDNNGRIVAVDRHCRLKFTYDGQKNLGTFRPEGITITPSDNIVVADLANATLHVINSKGDLLGLQFIFKDLGINDPCSLCFDSEGYLLIGCAYGKNEDYGKIHVVKMVDSLV
;
A
#
# COMPACT_ATOMS: atom_id res chain seq x y z
N MET A 1 39.72 2.28 47.14
CA MET A 1 38.89 1.46 46.22
C MET A 1 37.59 1.08 46.91
N ARG A 2 36.45 1.70 46.55
CA ARG A 2 35.10 1.23 46.95
C ARG A 2 34.37 0.86 45.66
N LYS A 3 34.14 -0.44 45.44
CA LYS A 3 33.32 -0.95 44.33
C LYS A 3 31.86 -0.65 44.63
N SER A 4 31.19 0.16 43.81
CA SER A 4 29.73 0.30 43.87
C SER A 4 29.09 -0.93 43.20
N THR A 5 28.43 -1.77 43.99
CA THR A 5 27.59 -2.86 43.51
C THR A 5 26.27 -2.28 42.99
N SER A 6 26.07 -2.35 41.67
CA SER A 6 24.78 -2.08 41.03
C SER A 6 23.80 -3.19 41.39
N ILE A 7 22.81 -2.87 42.22
CA ILE A 7 21.69 -3.78 42.53
C ILE A 7 20.72 -3.71 41.36
N ARG A 8 20.74 -4.71 40.48
CA ARG A 8 19.65 -4.92 39.51
C ARG A 8 18.40 -5.32 40.29
N LYS A 9 17.39 -4.44 40.34
CA LYS A 9 16.04 -4.82 40.80
C LYS A 9 15.56 -5.98 39.93
N ALA A 10 15.17 -7.09 40.56
CA ALA A 10 14.51 -8.19 39.86
C ALA A 10 13.22 -7.67 39.22
N GLN A 11 13.08 -7.81 37.90
CA GLN A 11 11.82 -7.57 37.22
C GLN A 11 10.79 -8.57 37.73
N VAL A 12 9.63 -8.08 38.16
CA VAL A 12 8.49 -8.93 38.53
C VAL A 12 8.17 -9.83 37.33
N PRO A 13 8.05 -11.16 37.50
CA PRO A 13 7.71 -12.05 36.40
C PRO A 13 6.35 -11.67 35.82
N VAL A 14 6.33 -11.32 34.52
CA VAL A 14 5.10 -10.96 33.81
C VAL A 14 4.27 -12.22 33.60
N SER A 15 3.15 -12.32 34.32
CA SER A 15 2.19 -13.43 34.23
C SER A 15 1.02 -13.11 33.31
N CYS A 16 0.30 -14.14 32.87
CA CYS A 16 -0.89 -14.01 32.03
C CYS A 16 -1.97 -13.25 32.80
N TYR A 17 -2.61 -12.28 32.17
CA TYR A 17 -3.67 -11.51 32.81
C TYR A 17 -4.82 -12.42 33.29
N PHE A 18 -5.21 -13.40 32.48
CA PHE A 18 -6.35 -14.28 32.71
C PHE A 18 -6.04 -15.48 33.61
N CYS A 19 -5.07 -16.33 33.23
CA CYS A 19 -4.80 -17.58 33.97
C CYS A 19 -3.67 -17.46 35.01
N LYS A 20 -3.03 -16.29 35.12
CA LYS A 20 -1.84 -16.05 35.98
C LYS A 20 -0.64 -16.98 35.69
N GLY A 21 -0.68 -17.78 34.63
CA GLY A 21 0.41 -18.66 34.20
C GLY A 21 1.55 -17.92 33.48
N GLN A 22 2.60 -18.66 33.13
CA GLN A 22 3.75 -18.17 32.36
C GLN A 22 3.53 -18.29 30.84
N GLY A 23 4.55 -18.00 30.03
CA GLY A 23 4.49 -18.18 28.56
C GLY A 23 3.77 -17.05 27.83
N ILE A 24 4.01 -15.81 28.25
CA ILE A 24 3.36 -14.62 27.70
C ILE A 24 3.97 -14.26 26.36
N LYS A 25 3.14 -14.37 25.32
CA LYS A 25 3.55 -14.14 23.93
C LYS A 25 2.71 -13.08 23.23
N TRP A 26 1.58 -12.68 23.81
CA TRP A 26 0.59 -11.84 23.13
C TRP A 26 0.17 -10.65 24.00
N LYS A 27 -0.11 -9.52 23.36
CA LYS A 27 -0.68 -8.30 23.96
C LYS A 27 -1.89 -7.89 23.13
N CYS A 28 -3.00 -7.58 23.80
CA CYS A 28 -4.13 -6.89 23.17
C CYS A 28 -3.88 -5.38 23.29
N GLU A 29 -3.96 -4.66 22.18
CA GLU A 29 -3.73 -3.20 22.17
C GLU A 29 -4.92 -2.44 22.76
N GLU A 30 -6.15 -2.88 22.53
CA GLU A 30 -7.37 -2.22 23.02
C GLU A 30 -7.56 -2.40 24.53
N CYS A 31 -7.34 -3.61 25.06
CA CYS A 31 -7.48 -3.89 26.49
C CYS A 31 -6.20 -3.64 27.29
N ASN A 32 -5.06 -3.42 26.61
CA ASN A 32 -3.74 -3.31 27.22
C ASN A 32 -3.38 -4.46 28.18
N VAL A 33 -3.83 -5.68 27.87
CA VAL A 33 -3.55 -6.89 28.66
C VAL A 33 -2.59 -7.83 27.92
N ARG A 34 -1.75 -8.54 28.69
CA ARG A 34 -0.83 -9.54 28.16
C ARG A 34 -1.30 -10.95 28.50
N MET A 35 -1.16 -11.87 27.56
CA MET A 35 -1.71 -13.22 27.68
C MET A 35 -0.83 -14.30 27.04
N CYS A 36 -1.00 -15.54 27.51
CA CYS A 36 -0.45 -16.72 26.86
C CYS A 36 -1.27 -17.08 25.61
N HIS A 37 -0.75 -17.98 24.77
CA HIS A 37 -1.43 -18.36 23.53
C HIS A 37 -2.79 -19.01 23.77
N SER A 38 -2.92 -19.88 24.79
CA SER A 38 -4.20 -20.51 25.11
C SER A 38 -5.25 -19.45 25.49
N CYS A 39 -4.94 -18.56 26.43
CA CYS A 39 -5.87 -17.49 26.81
C CYS A 39 -6.17 -16.50 25.68
N LYS A 40 -5.24 -16.26 24.75
CA LYS A 40 -5.54 -15.50 23.53
C LYS A 40 -6.70 -16.13 22.78
N VAL A 41 -6.62 -17.43 22.48
CA VAL A 41 -7.60 -18.09 21.61
C VAL A 41 -8.89 -18.42 22.36
N THR A 42 -8.81 -18.97 23.57
CA THR A 42 -9.99 -19.56 24.24
C THR A 42 -10.71 -18.60 25.18
N VAL A 43 -10.03 -17.60 25.73
CA VAL A 43 -10.60 -16.71 26.76
C VAL A 43 -10.81 -15.31 26.21
N HIS A 44 -9.83 -14.75 25.51
CA HIS A 44 -9.93 -13.40 24.97
C HIS A 44 -10.64 -13.42 23.63
N GLN A 45 -10.08 -14.12 22.65
CA GLN A 45 -10.67 -14.13 21.33
C GLN A 45 -11.87 -15.10 21.20
N GLY A 46 -12.15 -15.88 22.23
CA GLY A 46 -13.34 -16.74 22.32
C GLY A 46 -14.60 -16.02 22.82
N LEU A 47 -14.47 -14.79 23.32
CA LEU A 47 -15.62 -13.97 23.77
C LEU A 47 -16.03 -13.01 22.67
N SER A 48 -17.34 -12.88 22.41
CA SER A 48 -17.90 -11.96 21.42
C SER A 48 -17.48 -10.49 21.62
N SER A 49 -17.24 -10.09 22.87
CA SER A 49 -16.78 -8.73 23.23
C SER A 49 -15.32 -8.43 22.89
N THR A 50 -14.49 -9.46 22.72
CA THR A 50 -13.02 -9.31 22.59
C THR A 50 -12.39 -10.17 21.47
N GLN A 51 -13.20 -10.94 20.75
CA GLN A 51 -12.81 -11.78 19.60
C GLN A 51 -12.05 -11.01 18.52
N ASP A 52 -12.47 -9.77 18.30
CA ASP A 52 -11.97 -8.92 17.25
C ASP A 52 -11.12 -7.79 17.82
N HIS A 53 -10.37 -8.03 18.89
CA HIS A 53 -9.33 -7.10 19.36
C HIS A 53 -8.01 -7.37 18.62
N ASP A 54 -7.19 -6.34 18.42
CA ASP A 54 -5.86 -6.44 17.83
C ASP A 54 -4.90 -7.05 18.85
N VAL A 55 -4.68 -8.36 18.71
CA VAL A 55 -3.81 -9.14 19.57
C VAL A 55 -2.48 -9.40 18.87
N VAL A 56 -1.50 -8.55 19.18
CA VAL A 56 -0.16 -8.57 18.60
C VAL A 56 0.80 -9.46 19.39
N SER A 57 1.80 -10.00 18.71
CA SER A 57 2.89 -10.76 19.33
C SER A 57 3.83 -9.82 20.07
N ILE A 58 4.19 -10.17 21.30
CA ILE A 58 5.17 -9.42 22.10
C ILE A 58 6.56 -9.50 21.49
N GLN A 59 6.89 -10.57 20.76
CA GLN A 59 8.17 -10.63 20.03
C GLN A 59 8.21 -9.62 18.89
N ASP A 60 7.10 -9.40 18.20
CA ASP A 60 7.01 -8.43 17.11
C ASP A 60 6.96 -6.99 17.64
N ILE A 61 6.29 -6.78 18.79
CA ILE A 61 6.44 -5.54 19.57
C ILE A 61 7.91 -5.35 19.98
N ARG A 62 8.62 -6.40 20.41
CA ARG A 62 10.03 -6.29 20.83
C ARG A 62 10.98 -5.94 19.67
N LYS A 63 10.76 -6.54 18.49
CA LYS A 63 11.50 -6.24 17.27
C LYS A 63 11.22 -4.83 16.76
N SER A 64 9.99 -4.33 16.89
CA SER A 64 9.69 -2.92 16.63
C SER A 64 10.25 -2.01 17.73
N SER A 65 10.30 -2.45 19.00
CA SER A 65 10.74 -1.68 20.17
C SER A 65 12.24 -1.74 20.49
N SER A 66 13.09 -2.33 19.63
CA SER A 66 14.55 -2.15 19.73
C SER A 66 14.89 -0.72 19.35
N ASN A 67 14.65 0.18 20.30
CA ASN A 67 14.75 1.64 20.22
C ASN A 67 14.30 2.24 18.86
N PRO A 68 13.02 2.09 18.46
CA PRO A 68 12.48 2.88 17.37
C PRO A 68 12.40 4.30 17.92
N GLN A 69 13.29 5.17 17.48
CA GLN A 69 13.00 6.59 17.60
C GLN A 69 11.69 6.80 16.83
N GLU A 70 10.64 7.28 17.51
CA GLU A 70 9.34 7.49 16.89
C GLU A 70 9.55 8.56 15.80
N VAL A 71 9.29 8.20 14.54
CA VAL A 71 9.42 9.13 13.42
C VAL A 71 8.39 10.23 13.63
N THR A 72 8.86 11.45 13.90
CA THR A 72 7.98 12.60 14.16
C THR A 72 7.73 13.42 12.91
N SER A 73 8.67 13.41 11.98
CA SER A 73 8.48 14.00 10.67
C SER A 73 9.25 13.27 9.58
N VAL A 74 8.70 13.26 8.37
CA VAL A 74 9.35 12.72 7.18
C VAL A 74 9.42 13.81 6.11
N VAL A 75 10.60 14.02 5.55
CA VAL A 75 10.83 15.04 4.51
C VAL A 75 11.53 14.45 3.30
N ILE A 76 11.33 15.07 2.14
CA ILE A 76 12.08 14.72 0.93
C ILE A 76 13.32 15.59 0.89
N SER A 77 14.49 14.97 0.94
CA SER A 77 15.76 15.68 1.06
C SER A 77 16.25 16.28 -0.25
N SER A 78 16.13 15.52 -1.35
CA SER A 78 16.60 15.93 -2.67
C SER A 78 16.10 14.97 -3.76
N VAL A 79 16.03 15.47 -5.00
CA VAL A 79 15.97 14.63 -6.18
C VAL A 79 17.37 14.07 -6.46
N PHE A 80 17.50 12.75 -6.42
CA PHE A 80 18.74 12.07 -6.75
C PHE A 80 18.93 11.96 -8.27
N ASN A 81 17.85 11.62 -8.99
CA ASN A 81 17.88 11.49 -10.44
C ASN A 81 16.50 11.68 -11.07
N SER A 82 16.47 11.85 -12.39
CA SER A 82 15.22 11.95 -13.16
C SER A 82 15.40 11.33 -14.53
N TYR A 83 14.43 10.51 -14.93
CA TYR A 83 14.46 9.75 -16.17
C TYR A 83 13.27 10.13 -17.04
N THR A 84 13.54 10.60 -18.25
CA THR A 84 12.50 10.73 -19.28
C THR A 84 12.15 9.32 -19.78
N THR A 85 10.87 9.02 -19.82
CA THR A 85 10.39 7.72 -20.31
C THR A 85 10.08 7.80 -21.81
N SER A 86 9.82 6.65 -22.45
CA SER A 86 9.32 6.60 -23.82
C SER A 86 7.81 6.77 -23.92
N VAL A 87 7.14 7.04 -22.79
CA VAL A 87 5.69 7.06 -22.68
C VAL A 87 5.19 8.40 -22.13
N PRO A 88 4.02 8.91 -22.52
CA PRO A 88 3.50 10.17 -22.01
C PRO A 88 3.22 10.17 -20.50
N ALA A 89 2.75 9.04 -19.94
CA ALA A 89 2.39 9.00 -18.52
C ALA A 89 2.76 7.67 -17.88
N VAL A 90 3.27 7.75 -16.65
CA VAL A 90 3.66 6.61 -15.82
C VAL A 90 2.57 6.35 -14.79
N HIS A 91 1.55 5.59 -15.16
CA HIS A 91 0.31 5.46 -14.37
C HIS A 91 0.33 4.30 -13.37
N ALA A 92 1.06 3.23 -13.68
CA ALA A 92 1.49 2.25 -12.69
C ALA A 92 3.01 2.09 -12.78
N LEU A 93 3.61 1.86 -11.62
CA LEU A 93 5.05 1.79 -11.46
C LEU A 93 5.38 0.72 -10.43
N LEU A 94 6.25 -0.21 -10.79
CA LEU A 94 6.75 -1.25 -9.91
C LEU A 94 8.27 -1.31 -10.00
N CYS A 95 8.86 -1.52 -8.84
CA CYS A 95 10.28 -1.74 -8.66
C CYS A 95 10.47 -3.20 -8.21
N SER A 96 11.35 -3.97 -8.86
CA SER A 96 11.78 -5.27 -8.34
C SER A 96 13.11 -5.15 -7.60
N ASN A 97 13.49 -6.21 -6.88
CA ASN A 97 14.74 -6.25 -6.12
C ASN A 97 16.01 -6.26 -7.01
N ASP A 98 15.88 -6.48 -8.33
CA ASP A 98 17.01 -6.58 -9.29
C ASP A 98 17.22 -5.28 -10.10
N ASP A 99 16.79 -4.14 -9.55
CA ASP A 99 16.74 -2.83 -10.22
C ASP A 99 15.91 -2.83 -11.52
N LEU A 100 14.99 -3.79 -11.65
CA LEU A 100 14.02 -3.81 -12.73
C LEU A 100 12.88 -2.87 -12.41
N LEU A 101 12.48 -2.14 -13.43
CA LEU A 101 11.43 -1.14 -13.39
C LEU A 101 10.34 -1.55 -14.37
N TYR A 102 9.11 -1.62 -13.89
CA TYR A 102 7.96 -1.91 -14.73
C TYR A 102 7.00 -0.73 -14.70
N PHE A 103 6.60 -0.27 -15.87
CA PHE A 103 5.68 0.85 -15.97
C PHE A 103 4.87 0.81 -17.26
N ASN A 104 3.77 1.55 -17.25
CA ASN A 104 2.83 1.64 -18.36
C ASN A 104 2.10 2.98 -18.43
N ILE A 105 1.44 3.18 -19.57
CA ILE A 105 0.42 4.19 -19.80
C ILE A 105 -0.95 3.54 -19.64
N CYS A 106 -1.90 4.23 -19.02
CA CYS A 106 -3.30 3.92 -19.22
C CYS A 106 -4.13 5.22 -19.24
N ARG A 107 -4.29 5.82 -20.43
CA ARG A 107 -5.27 6.91 -20.66
C ARG A 107 -6.03 6.76 -21.98
N GLY A 108 -6.10 5.54 -22.52
CA GLY A 108 -6.95 5.23 -23.68
C GLY A 108 -6.46 5.80 -25.01
N GLN A 109 -5.17 6.04 -25.13
CA GLN A 109 -4.52 6.28 -26.42
C GLN A 109 -4.19 4.93 -27.09
N SER A 110 -4.04 4.91 -28.41
CA SER A 110 -3.91 3.70 -29.23
C SER A 110 -2.59 2.92 -29.06
N GLU A 111 -1.72 3.33 -28.14
CA GLU A 111 -0.38 2.74 -27.94
C GLU A 111 -0.08 2.48 -26.45
N ASP A 112 -1.03 1.94 -25.70
CA ASP A 112 -0.78 1.49 -24.32
C ASP A 112 0.29 0.37 -24.33
N GLN A 113 1.41 0.62 -23.65
CA GLN A 113 2.57 -0.26 -23.60
C GLN A 113 2.90 -0.62 -22.14
N PHE A 114 3.17 -1.90 -21.93
CA PHE A 114 3.81 -2.40 -20.72
C PHE A 114 5.32 -2.48 -20.98
N ILE A 115 6.12 -1.80 -20.17
CA ILE A 115 7.58 -1.72 -20.35
C ILE A 115 8.27 -2.36 -19.15
N LYS A 116 9.15 -3.32 -19.43
CA LYS A 116 10.17 -3.82 -18.51
C LYS A 116 11.48 -3.11 -18.83
N GLY A 117 11.96 -2.31 -17.90
CA GLY A 117 13.22 -1.59 -18.00
C GLY A 117 14.20 -1.98 -16.90
N LYS A 118 15.46 -1.62 -17.08
CA LYS A 118 16.47 -1.60 -16.02
C LYS A 118 16.91 -0.17 -15.77
N LEU A 119 16.91 0.25 -14.52
CA LEU A 119 17.41 1.56 -14.15
C LEU A 119 18.94 1.59 -14.31
N LEU A 120 19.43 2.51 -15.13
CA LEU A 120 20.86 2.82 -15.23
C LEU A 120 21.14 4.17 -14.58
N LYS A 121 22.42 4.53 -14.46
CA LYS A 121 22.83 5.79 -13.82
C LYS A 121 22.21 7.04 -14.47
N SER A 122 21.91 7.03 -15.76
CA SER A 122 21.41 8.22 -16.48
C SER A 122 20.32 7.93 -17.51
N SER A 123 19.82 6.69 -17.57
CA SER A 123 18.77 6.30 -18.51
C SER A 123 18.02 5.07 -17.99
N ILE A 124 16.89 4.77 -18.63
CA ILE A 124 16.20 3.50 -18.47
C ILE A 124 16.54 2.67 -19.71
N ARG A 125 17.16 1.51 -19.51
CA ARG A 125 17.35 0.54 -20.61
C ARG A 125 16.08 -0.28 -20.73
N VAL A 126 15.33 -0.09 -21.81
CA VAL A 126 14.19 -0.95 -22.14
C VAL A 126 14.71 -2.36 -22.44
N LEU A 127 14.19 -3.35 -21.71
CA LEU A 127 14.51 -4.76 -21.89
C LEU A 127 13.41 -5.47 -22.69
N GLN A 128 12.16 -5.09 -22.48
CA GLN A 128 11.01 -5.69 -23.15
C GLN A 128 9.85 -4.69 -23.18
N THR A 129 9.08 -4.72 -24.26
CA THR A 129 7.84 -3.97 -24.41
C THR A 129 6.74 -4.93 -24.85
N LEU A 130 5.63 -4.94 -24.13
CA LEU A 130 4.44 -5.72 -24.46
C LEU A 130 3.28 -4.77 -24.79
N LYS A 131 2.48 -5.11 -25.80
CA LYS A 131 1.28 -4.35 -26.18
C LYS A 131 0.09 -4.80 -25.32
N ILE A 132 0.15 -4.45 -24.04
CA ILE A 132 -0.86 -4.83 -23.03
C ILE A 132 -1.40 -3.55 -22.41
N ARG A 133 -2.73 -3.46 -22.32
CA ARG A 133 -3.43 -2.32 -21.72
C ARG A 133 -3.59 -2.51 -20.21
N ALA A 134 -2.48 -2.75 -19.53
CA ALA A 134 -2.48 -2.86 -18.07
C ALA A 134 -3.00 -1.54 -17.47
N PHE A 135 -3.83 -1.61 -16.43
CA PHE A 135 -4.33 -0.45 -15.68
C PHE A 135 -3.65 -0.32 -14.32
N ASP A 136 -3.42 -1.46 -13.68
CA ASP A 136 -2.64 -1.64 -12.46
C ASP A 136 -1.91 -2.97 -12.53
N MET A 137 -0.84 -3.10 -11.77
CA MET A 137 0.06 -4.26 -11.81
C MET A 137 0.74 -4.48 -10.47
N THR A 138 1.19 -5.70 -10.23
CA THR A 138 1.99 -6.09 -9.09
C THR A 138 2.92 -7.24 -9.45
N ILE A 139 3.99 -7.44 -8.70
CA ILE A 139 4.91 -8.57 -8.86
C ILE A 139 4.75 -9.53 -7.68
N ASN A 140 4.73 -10.84 -7.95
CA ASN A 140 4.71 -11.86 -6.92
C ASN A 140 6.14 -12.29 -6.52
N LYS A 141 6.27 -13.20 -5.55
CA LYS A 141 7.58 -13.68 -5.08
C LYS A 141 8.37 -14.50 -6.12
N ASP A 142 7.68 -15.05 -7.10
CA ASP A 142 8.26 -15.86 -8.17
C ASP A 142 8.76 -14.98 -9.34
N GLY A 143 8.59 -13.65 -9.23
CA GLY A 143 8.98 -12.68 -10.25
C GLY A 143 7.98 -12.54 -11.39
N GLU A 144 6.80 -13.15 -11.24
CA GLU A 144 5.70 -13.08 -12.20
C GLU A 144 4.89 -11.80 -11.97
N ILE A 145 4.44 -11.20 -13.06
CA ILE A 145 3.77 -9.89 -13.02
C ILE A 145 2.30 -10.11 -13.24
N LEU A 146 1.53 -9.89 -12.19
CA LEU A 146 0.09 -9.91 -12.24
C LEU A 146 -0.41 -8.52 -12.62
N PHE A 147 -1.35 -8.46 -13.55
CA PHE A 147 -1.91 -7.20 -14.01
C PHE A 147 -3.41 -7.32 -14.25
N ILE A 148 -4.05 -6.17 -14.25
CA ILE A 148 -5.45 -6.01 -14.65
C ILE A 148 -5.49 -5.20 -15.92
N GLU A 149 -6.25 -5.65 -16.91
CA GLU A 149 -6.40 -4.96 -18.19
C GLU A 149 -7.75 -4.24 -18.26
N HIS A 150 -7.75 -3.02 -18.81
CA HIS A 150 -8.97 -2.22 -18.88
C HIS A 150 -10.05 -2.89 -19.75
N GLY A 151 -11.15 -3.30 -19.14
CA GLY A 151 -12.28 -3.94 -19.83
C GLY A 151 -12.16 -5.47 -19.94
N VAL A 152 -11.18 -6.05 -19.24
CA VAL A 152 -11.02 -7.50 -19.12
C VAL A 152 -11.34 -7.92 -17.69
N ASP A 153 -12.37 -8.74 -17.52
CA ASP A 153 -12.81 -9.23 -16.20
C ASP A 153 -12.02 -10.48 -15.78
N LYS A 154 -10.70 -10.39 -15.94
CA LYS A 154 -9.74 -11.44 -15.59
C LYS A 154 -8.50 -10.81 -14.98
N ILE A 155 -7.82 -11.59 -14.14
CA ILE A 155 -6.46 -11.30 -13.73
C ILE A 155 -5.54 -12.13 -14.60
N GLN A 156 -4.58 -11.45 -15.20
CA GLN A 156 -3.61 -12.05 -16.08
C GLN A 156 -2.22 -11.93 -15.48
N MET A 157 -1.35 -12.81 -15.93
CA MET A 157 0.02 -12.90 -15.49
C MET A 157 0.93 -12.84 -16.71
N VAL A 158 2.03 -12.10 -16.58
CA VAL A 158 3.18 -12.19 -17.47
C VAL A 158 4.28 -12.95 -16.73
N SER A 159 4.67 -14.10 -17.27
CA SER A 159 5.79 -14.89 -16.76
C SER A 159 7.14 -14.20 -17.06
N PRO A 160 8.25 -14.59 -16.39
CA PRO A 160 9.54 -13.95 -16.60
C PRO A 160 10.08 -14.00 -18.03
N ASP A 161 9.68 -15.01 -18.82
CA ASP A 161 9.98 -15.19 -20.25
C ASP A 161 9.05 -14.39 -21.18
N GLY A 162 7.98 -13.79 -20.65
CA GLY A 162 7.11 -12.88 -21.38
C GLY A 162 5.82 -13.49 -21.91
N GLU A 163 5.51 -14.75 -21.57
CA GLU A 163 4.25 -15.39 -21.91
C GLU A 163 3.12 -14.81 -21.05
N VAL A 164 1.92 -14.71 -21.64
CA VAL A 164 0.75 -14.13 -20.98
C VAL A 164 -0.32 -15.20 -20.81
N GLU A 165 -0.77 -15.40 -19.57
CA GLU A 165 -1.89 -16.30 -19.28
C GLU A 165 -2.92 -15.67 -18.34
N THR A 166 -4.11 -16.25 -18.31
CA THR A 166 -5.16 -15.90 -17.34
C THR A 166 -5.00 -16.79 -16.11
N VAL A 167 -4.89 -16.18 -14.93
CA VAL A 167 -4.76 -16.91 -13.66
C VAL A 167 -6.03 -16.89 -12.82
N LEU A 168 -6.90 -15.90 -13.03
CA LEU A 168 -8.18 -15.81 -12.31
C LEU A 168 -9.26 -15.17 -13.18
N ASP A 169 -10.43 -15.82 -13.24
CA ASP A 169 -11.65 -15.24 -13.79
C ASP A 169 -12.44 -14.57 -12.66
N ILE A 170 -12.74 -13.28 -12.81
CA ILE A 170 -13.46 -12.48 -11.82
C ILE A 170 -14.86 -12.07 -12.31
N SER A 171 -15.29 -12.58 -13.46
CA SER A 171 -16.62 -12.31 -14.02
C SER A 171 -17.74 -12.64 -13.01
N PRO A 172 -18.81 -11.84 -12.92
CA PRO A 172 -19.12 -10.64 -13.72
C PRO A 172 -18.60 -9.33 -13.09
N MET A 173 -17.59 -9.39 -12.22
CA MET A 173 -17.04 -8.21 -11.55
C MET A 173 -15.93 -7.57 -12.37
N ARG A 174 -15.77 -6.26 -12.23
CA ARG A 174 -14.68 -5.49 -12.81
C ARG A 174 -13.57 -5.28 -11.79
N SER A 175 -12.32 -5.52 -12.18
CA SER A 175 -11.13 -5.19 -11.39
C SER A 175 -10.72 -3.73 -11.53
N LEU A 176 -10.28 -3.17 -10.41
CA LEU A 176 -9.91 -1.76 -10.26
C LEU A 176 -8.47 -1.59 -9.78
N ALA A 177 -7.99 -2.49 -8.94
CA ALA A 177 -6.65 -2.44 -8.36
C ALA A 177 -6.16 -3.85 -8.08
N ILE A 178 -4.84 -4.03 -8.11
CA ILE A 178 -4.19 -5.29 -7.77
C ILE A 178 -2.92 -5.07 -6.95
N HIS A 179 -2.68 -5.94 -5.98
CA HIS A 179 -1.48 -5.92 -5.17
C HIS A 179 -1.15 -7.31 -4.62
N VAL A 180 0.12 -7.69 -4.62
CA VAL A 180 0.62 -8.86 -3.90
C VAL A 180 1.26 -8.41 -2.60
N ASN A 181 0.84 -9.01 -1.49
CA ASN A 181 1.41 -8.73 -0.19
C ASN A 181 2.66 -9.59 0.11
N LYS A 182 3.29 -9.33 1.24
CA LYS A 182 4.46 -10.08 1.73
C LYS A 182 4.24 -11.58 1.95
N ASP A 183 2.99 -12.05 2.01
CA ASP A 183 2.62 -13.46 2.19
C ASP A 183 2.33 -14.15 0.83
N ASN A 184 2.59 -13.46 -0.29
CA ASN A 184 2.30 -13.89 -1.66
C ASN A 184 0.80 -14.05 -1.96
N GLU A 185 -0.05 -13.35 -1.22
CA GLU A 185 -1.49 -13.33 -1.47
C GLU A 185 -1.84 -12.20 -2.44
N VAL A 186 -2.76 -12.47 -3.36
CA VAL A 186 -3.21 -11.53 -4.38
C VAL A 186 -4.44 -10.78 -3.86
N ILE A 187 -4.35 -9.46 -3.78
CA ILE A 187 -5.38 -8.58 -3.26
C ILE A 187 -5.95 -7.78 -4.42
N VAL A 188 -7.26 -7.81 -4.58
CA VAL A 188 -7.94 -7.29 -5.77
C VAL A 188 -9.10 -6.41 -5.35
N GLY A 189 -9.11 -5.18 -5.84
CA GLY A 189 -10.25 -4.28 -5.76
C GLY A 189 -11.24 -4.62 -6.87
N LEU A 190 -12.47 -4.96 -6.49
CA LEU A 190 -13.52 -5.43 -7.39
C LEU A 190 -14.79 -4.60 -7.20
N ARG A 191 -15.52 -4.40 -8.29
CA ARG A 191 -16.87 -3.85 -8.23
C ARG A 191 -17.80 -4.52 -9.23
N GLU A 192 -19.09 -4.36 -9.00
CA GLU A 192 -20.11 -4.70 -9.99
C GLU A 192 -19.91 -3.88 -11.29
N GLN A 193 -20.19 -4.51 -12.43
CA GLN A 193 -20.21 -3.81 -13.71
C GLN A 193 -21.27 -2.71 -13.72
N GLY A 194 -20.95 -1.58 -14.35
CA GLY A 194 -21.81 -0.41 -14.41
C GLY A 194 -21.04 0.89 -14.53
N PRO A 195 -21.73 2.04 -14.59
CA PRO A 195 -21.10 3.35 -14.59
C PRO A 195 -20.30 3.54 -13.29
N PRO A 196 -19.14 4.24 -13.34
CA PRO A 196 -18.32 4.43 -12.15
C PRO A 196 -18.93 5.33 -11.11
N PHE A 197 -19.58 6.39 -11.57
CA PHE A 197 -20.28 7.35 -10.74
C PHE A 197 -21.61 7.71 -11.41
N PRO A 198 -22.64 8.08 -10.62
CA PRO A 198 -22.70 7.96 -9.17
C PRO A 198 -22.73 6.49 -8.72
N VAL A 199 -22.08 6.19 -7.60
CA VAL A 199 -22.06 4.84 -7.04
C VAL A 199 -23.46 4.48 -6.52
N GLN A 200 -24.04 3.38 -6.99
CA GLN A 200 -25.34 2.92 -6.50
C GLN A 200 -25.19 2.23 -5.15
N GLU A 201 -26.06 2.53 -4.18
CA GLU A 201 -25.94 2.03 -2.80
C GLU A 201 -25.78 0.51 -2.72
N PHE A 202 -26.59 -0.20 -3.50
CA PHE A 202 -26.66 -1.67 -3.57
C PHE A 202 -25.52 -2.32 -4.37
N SER A 203 -24.73 -1.56 -5.13
CA SER A 203 -23.67 -2.15 -5.95
C SER A 203 -22.61 -2.86 -5.11
N VAL A 204 -22.19 -4.04 -5.57
CA VAL A 204 -21.12 -4.81 -4.94
C VAL A 204 -19.79 -4.08 -5.11
N ARG A 205 -19.07 -3.85 -4.01
CA ARG A 205 -17.81 -3.09 -3.98
C ARG A 205 -16.88 -3.68 -2.93
N GLN A 206 -15.92 -4.48 -3.36
CA GLN A 206 -15.17 -5.35 -2.47
C GLN A 206 -13.68 -5.23 -2.71
N VAL A 207 -12.90 -5.45 -1.66
CA VAL A 207 -11.51 -5.86 -1.78
C VAL A 207 -11.43 -7.32 -1.37
N ILE A 208 -10.96 -8.19 -2.26
CA ILE A 208 -10.83 -9.63 -2.01
C ILE A 208 -9.35 -9.99 -1.89
N ILE A 209 -9.01 -10.76 -0.86
CA ILE A 209 -7.69 -11.37 -0.67
C ILE A 209 -7.78 -12.84 -1.11
N PHE A 210 -7.00 -13.20 -2.12
CA PHE A 210 -6.81 -14.54 -2.63
C PHE A 210 -5.48 -15.10 -2.12
N GLY A 211 -5.44 -16.41 -1.85
CA GLY A 211 -4.18 -17.12 -1.63
C GLY A 211 -3.29 -17.11 -2.87
N SER A 212 -2.05 -17.57 -2.70
CA SER A 212 -1.14 -17.80 -3.84
C SER A 212 -1.64 -18.90 -4.79
N ASP A 213 -2.58 -19.73 -4.33
CA ASP A 213 -3.34 -20.73 -5.10
C ASP A 213 -4.60 -20.15 -5.77
N TYR A 214 -4.75 -18.82 -5.74
CA TYR A 214 -5.90 -18.07 -6.23
C TYR A 214 -7.24 -18.45 -5.57
N GLN A 215 -7.22 -19.14 -4.43
CA GLN A 215 -8.43 -19.41 -3.65
C GLN A 215 -8.82 -18.19 -2.80
N ARG A 216 -10.11 -17.86 -2.78
CA ARG A 216 -10.62 -16.73 -1.99
C ARG A 216 -10.44 -16.98 -0.49
N LYS A 217 -9.79 -16.06 0.21
CA LYS A 217 -9.54 -16.15 1.67
C LYS A 217 -10.35 -15.14 2.48
N VAL A 218 -10.39 -13.89 2.03
CA VAL A 218 -11.04 -12.79 2.77
C VAL A 218 -11.79 -11.89 1.80
N THR A 219 -12.97 -11.44 2.19
CA THR A 219 -13.74 -10.40 1.49
C THR A 219 -13.93 -9.22 2.42
N LEU A 220 -13.38 -8.06 2.02
CA LEU A 220 -13.56 -6.78 2.69
C LEU A 220 -14.61 -6.00 1.91
N GLU A 221 -15.77 -5.75 2.51
CA GLU A 221 -16.85 -5.00 1.84
C GLU A 221 -17.56 -4.06 2.80
N PHE A 222 -17.94 -4.59 3.96
CA PHE A 222 -18.71 -3.87 4.96
C PHE A 222 -17.91 -3.75 6.25
N ASP A 223 -18.04 -2.61 6.92
CA ASP A 223 -17.62 -2.48 8.30
C ASP A 223 -18.54 -3.28 9.23
N LYS A 224 -18.20 -3.33 10.51
CA LYS A 224 -19.01 -4.02 11.53
C LYS A 224 -20.40 -3.44 11.78
N LYS A 225 -20.67 -2.22 11.30
CA LYS A 225 -21.96 -1.56 11.38
C LYS A 225 -22.80 -1.80 10.12
N GLY A 226 -22.27 -2.51 9.13
CA GLY A 226 -22.93 -2.77 7.85
C GLY A 226 -22.75 -1.66 6.82
N ASN A 227 -21.87 -0.67 7.06
CA ASN A 227 -21.58 0.38 6.08
C ASN A 227 -20.55 -0.13 5.07
N LYS A 228 -20.71 0.24 3.80
CA LYS A 228 -19.71 -0.06 2.76
C LYS A 228 -18.39 0.62 3.07
N LEU A 229 -17.31 -0.14 2.99
CA LEU A 229 -15.95 0.34 3.21
C LEU A 229 -15.43 1.16 2.03
N PHE A 230 -15.89 0.86 0.82
CA PHE A 230 -15.36 1.40 -0.42
C PHE A 230 -16.47 1.89 -1.37
N SER A 231 -16.12 2.91 -2.15
CA SER A 231 -16.87 3.45 -3.29
C SER A 231 -16.24 2.98 -4.60
N TYR A 232 -14.93 3.20 -4.75
CA TYR A 232 -14.14 2.78 -5.91
C TYR A 232 -12.68 2.55 -5.50
N ALA A 233 -12.34 1.30 -5.17
CA ALA A 233 -11.01 0.90 -4.71
C ALA A 233 -9.97 0.96 -5.85
N ALA A 234 -9.46 2.16 -6.15
CA ALA A 234 -8.65 2.48 -7.32
C ALA A 234 -7.19 2.03 -7.23
N ARG A 235 -6.62 1.97 -6.03
CA ARG A 235 -5.27 1.45 -5.76
C ARG A 235 -5.22 0.77 -4.40
N ILE A 236 -4.40 -0.27 -4.28
CA ILE A 236 -4.29 -1.07 -3.05
C ILE A 236 -2.81 -1.28 -2.70
N ARG A 237 -2.47 -1.15 -1.41
CA ARG A 237 -1.19 -1.57 -0.84
C ARG A 237 -1.39 -2.22 0.52
N THR A 238 -0.38 -2.96 0.99
CA THR A 238 -0.37 -3.54 2.33
C THR A 238 0.91 -3.24 3.09
N ASP A 239 0.78 -3.07 4.40
CA ASP A 239 1.94 -2.97 5.30
C ASP A 239 2.44 -4.35 5.77
N SER A 240 3.53 -4.37 6.56
CA SER A 240 4.11 -5.60 7.09
C SER A 240 3.18 -6.41 8.02
N ARG A 241 2.10 -5.80 8.51
CA ARG A 241 1.05 -6.42 9.33
C ARG A 241 -0.18 -6.81 8.51
N ASN A 242 -0.11 -6.67 7.18
CA ASN A 242 -1.18 -6.93 6.24
C ASN A 242 -2.45 -6.08 6.47
N VAL A 243 -2.31 -4.85 6.99
CA VAL A 243 -3.36 -3.85 6.89
C VAL A 243 -3.48 -3.45 5.42
N VAL A 244 -4.70 -3.38 4.92
CA VAL A 244 -5.01 -3.00 3.54
C VAL A 244 -5.27 -1.50 3.50
N TYR A 245 -4.50 -0.80 2.68
CA TYR A 245 -4.64 0.63 2.41
C TYR A 245 -5.16 0.81 0.99
N VAL A 246 -6.27 1.52 0.86
CA VAL A 246 -6.98 1.69 -0.41
C VAL A 246 -7.08 3.17 -0.73
N ILE A 247 -6.68 3.56 -1.95
CA ILE A 247 -7.17 4.80 -2.54
C ILE A 247 -8.62 4.54 -2.97
N ASP A 248 -9.56 5.16 -2.28
CA ASP A 248 -10.99 5.05 -2.54
C ASP A 248 -11.47 6.32 -3.25
N CYS A 249 -11.76 6.23 -4.56
CA CYS A 249 -12.28 7.35 -5.33
C CYS A 249 -13.79 7.50 -5.09
N LEU A 250 -14.22 8.75 -4.94
CA LEU A 250 -15.58 9.12 -4.50
C LEU A 250 -16.40 9.72 -5.65
N ASP A 251 -15.75 10.27 -6.67
CA ASP A 251 -16.39 10.83 -7.87
C ASP A 251 -15.52 10.72 -9.14
N ASP A 252 -16.08 11.17 -10.26
CA ASP A 252 -15.48 11.17 -11.59
C ASP A 252 -14.38 12.24 -11.76
N ASP A 253 -14.28 13.17 -10.82
CA ASP A 253 -13.16 14.09 -10.67
C ASP A 253 -12.00 13.45 -9.87
N ASN A 254 -12.00 12.12 -9.67
CA ASN A 254 -10.98 11.40 -8.89
C ASN A 254 -10.79 11.96 -7.47
N ASN A 255 -11.75 12.69 -6.91
CA ASN A 255 -11.66 13.10 -5.52
C ASN A 255 -11.72 11.83 -4.68
N GLY A 256 -10.82 11.72 -3.70
CA GLY A 256 -10.62 10.44 -3.04
C GLY A 256 -10.28 10.59 -1.58
N ARG A 257 -10.11 9.43 -0.94
CA ARG A 257 -9.62 9.29 0.41
C ARG A 257 -8.75 8.04 0.52
N ILE A 258 -7.95 7.95 1.57
CA ILE A 258 -7.30 6.69 1.94
C ILE A 258 -8.18 5.97 2.96
N VAL A 259 -8.46 4.70 2.71
CA VAL A 259 -9.18 3.81 3.63
C VAL A 259 -8.19 2.76 4.14
N ALA A 260 -7.98 2.70 5.45
CA ALA A 260 -7.17 1.67 6.09
C ALA A 260 -8.08 0.64 6.78
N VAL A 261 -8.00 -0.61 6.35
CA VAL A 261 -8.85 -1.70 6.84
C VAL A 261 -8.00 -2.91 7.17
N ASP A 262 -8.31 -3.58 8.28
CA ASP A 262 -7.68 -4.84 8.62
C ASP A 262 -8.40 -6.05 7.98
N ARG A 263 -7.82 -7.24 8.12
CA ARG A 263 -8.38 -8.48 7.57
C ARG A 263 -9.71 -8.94 8.19
N HIS A 264 -10.17 -8.30 9.27
CA HIS A 264 -11.44 -8.60 9.93
C HIS A 264 -12.52 -7.56 9.60
N CYS A 265 -12.33 -6.83 8.49
CA CYS A 265 -13.22 -5.77 8.04
C CYS A 265 -13.35 -4.62 9.05
N ARG A 266 -12.36 -4.43 9.93
CA ARG A 266 -12.32 -3.29 10.85
C ARG A 266 -11.67 -2.10 10.16
N LEU A 267 -12.44 -1.02 10.00
CA LEU A 267 -11.91 0.27 9.61
C LEU A 267 -10.95 0.78 10.70
N LYS A 268 -9.68 0.97 10.34
CA LYS A 268 -8.66 1.57 11.22
C LYS A 268 -8.74 3.09 11.19
N PHE A 269 -8.74 3.67 10.00
CA PHE A 269 -8.94 5.11 9.79
C PHE A 269 -9.34 5.40 8.34
N THR A 270 -9.86 6.62 8.12
CA THR A 270 -9.90 7.26 6.80
C THR A 270 -9.04 8.52 6.82
N TYR A 271 -8.47 8.87 5.68
CA TYR A 271 -7.70 10.09 5.51
C TYR A 271 -8.13 10.81 4.23
N ASP A 272 -8.72 12.00 4.40
CA ASP A 272 -9.38 12.78 3.34
C ASP A 272 -8.50 13.94 2.84
N GLY A 273 -7.18 13.87 3.05
CA GLY A 273 -6.26 14.96 2.72
C GLY A 273 -6.18 16.05 3.79
N GLN A 274 -5.45 17.12 3.49
CA GLN A 274 -5.33 18.27 4.38
C GLN A 274 -6.36 19.34 4.03
N LYS A 275 -7.20 19.71 5.00
CA LYS A 275 -8.33 20.63 4.80
C LYS A 275 -7.95 22.00 4.19
N ASN A 276 -6.71 22.44 4.39
CA ASN A 276 -6.20 23.73 3.90
C ASN A 276 -5.64 23.69 2.47
N LEU A 277 -5.49 22.51 1.85
CA LEU A 277 -4.99 22.37 0.48
C LEU A 277 -6.12 22.37 -0.56
N GLY A 278 -7.38 22.23 -0.13
CA GLY A 278 -8.53 22.10 -1.01
C GLY A 278 -8.82 20.65 -1.34
N THR A 279 -9.11 20.36 -2.60
CA THR A 279 -9.48 19.04 -3.08
C THR A 279 -8.32 18.05 -2.96
N PHE A 280 -8.59 16.85 -2.43
CA PHE A 280 -7.62 15.77 -2.32
C PHE A 280 -7.84 14.75 -3.45
N ARG A 281 -6.87 14.65 -4.37
CA ARG A 281 -6.91 13.72 -5.51
C ARG A 281 -5.74 12.72 -5.40
N PRO A 282 -5.85 11.72 -4.51
CA PRO A 282 -4.82 10.69 -4.37
C PRO A 282 -4.77 9.80 -5.61
N GLU A 283 -3.61 9.70 -6.27
CA GLU A 283 -3.41 8.84 -7.46
C GLU A 283 -2.38 7.72 -7.20
N GLY A 284 -1.31 8.05 -6.47
CA GLY A 284 -0.24 7.12 -6.13
C GLY A 284 -0.24 6.78 -4.64
N ILE A 285 -0.05 5.50 -4.30
CA ILE A 285 0.15 5.05 -2.92
C ILE A 285 1.29 4.01 -2.86
N THR A 286 2.13 4.14 -1.85
CA THR A 286 3.14 3.13 -1.50
C THR A 286 3.32 3.06 0.02
N ILE A 287 3.98 2.02 0.50
CA ILE A 287 4.29 1.82 1.91
C ILE A 287 5.80 1.88 2.08
N THR A 288 6.28 2.67 3.05
CA THR A 288 7.70 2.74 3.38
C THR A 288 8.16 1.44 4.04
N PRO A 289 9.48 1.15 4.06
CA PRO A 289 10.02 0.04 4.86
C PRO A 289 9.66 0.11 6.36
N SER A 290 9.32 1.29 6.86
CA SER A 290 8.88 1.57 8.23
C SER A 290 7.35 1.51 8.43
N ASP A 291 6.60 0.98 7.47
CA ASP A 291 5.13 0.86 7.47
C ASP A 291 4.38 2.21 7.53
N ASN A 292 5.00 3.31 7.05
CA ASN A 292 4.31 4.56 6.81
C ASN A 292 3.70 4.56 5.42
N ILE A 293 2.55 5.21 5.27
CA ILE A 293 1.83 5.35 4.01
C ILE A 293 2.32 6.61 3.31
N VAL A 294 2.80 6.50 2.08
CA VAL A 294 3.11 7.64 1.21
C VAL A 294 2.05 7.76 0.13
N VAL A 295 1.47 8.94 -0.01
CA VAL A 295 0.39 9.22 -0.96
C VAL A 295 0.77 10.39 -1.84
N ALA A 296 0.62 10.24 -3.14
CA ALA A 296 0.72 11.31 -4.12
C ALA A 296 -0.64 11.95 -4.36
N ASP A 297 -0.75 13.23 -4.00
CA ASP A 297 -1.91 14.07 -4.30
C ASP A 297 -1.67 14.84 -5.59
N LEU A 298 -2.38 14.42 -6.65
CA LEU A 298 -2.24 14.97 -7.99
C LEU A 298 -2.70 16.43 -8.04
N ALA A 299 -3.81 16.76 -7.38
CA ALA A 299 -4.43 18.09 -7.48
C ALA A 299 -3.53 19.19 -6.91
N ASN A 300 -2.81 18.86 -5.83
CA ASN A 300 -1.96 19.81 -5.11
C ASN A 300 -0.47 19.63 -5.41
N ALA A 301 -0.10 18.64 -6.24
CA ALA A 301 1.28 18.24 -6.49
C ALA A 301 2.08 18.07 -5.17
N THR A 302 1.53 17.28 -4.25
CA THR A 302 2.14 17.04 -2.94
C THR A 302 2.32 15.55 -2.65
N LEU A 303 3.28 15.23 -1.78
CA LEU A 303 3.37 13.92 -1.13
C LEU A 303 2.97 14.05 0.33
N HIS A 304 2.02 13.22 0.74
CA HIS A 304 1.63 13.04 2.14
C HIS A 304 2.31 11.79 2.69
N VAL A 305 2.88 11.89 3.89
CA VAL A 305 3.39 10.74 4.65
C VAL A 305 2.57 10.60 5.91
N ILE A 306 1.91 9.47 6.07
CA ILE A 306 0.93 9.19 7.11
C ILE A 306 1.39 7.96 7.88
N ASN A 307 1.32 7.98 9.20
CA ASN A 307 1.65 6.81 10.01
C ASN A 307 0.50 5.78 10.01
N SER A 308 0.74 4.61 10.58
CA SER A 308 -0.28 3.56 10.65
C SER A 308 -1.48 3.82 11.56
N LYS A 309 -1.50 4.95 12.30
CA LYS A 309 -2.66 5.44 13.07
C LYS A 309 -3.49 6.46 12.28
N GLY A 310 -3.01 6.91 11.11
CA GLY A 310 -3.65 7.94 10.30
C GLY A 310 -3.13 9.36 10.57
N ASP A 311 -2.09 9.53 11.40
CA ASP A 311 -1.53 10.86 11.67
C ASP A 311 -0.57 11.27 10.55
N LEU A 312 -0.64 12.53 10.15
CA LEU A 312 0.29 13.10 9.17
C LEU A 312 1.67 13.30 9.81
N LEU A 313 2.68 12.65 9.24
CA LEU A 313 4.10 12.83 9.58
C LEU A 313 4.79 13.84 8.67
N GLY A 314 4.34 13.98 7.42
CA GLY A 314 5.02 14.84 6.46
C GLY A 314 4.10 15.28 5.33
N LEU A 315 4.30 16.50 4.87
CA LEU A 315 3.65 17.06 3.69
C LEU A 315 4.68 17.83 2.87
N GLN A 316 4.97 17.35 1.66
CA GLN A 316 5.95 17.96 0.76
C GLN A 316 5.30 18.51 -0.50
N PHE A 317 5.58 19.77 -0.85
CA PHE A 317 5.13 20.38 -2.10
C PHE A 317 6.13 20.13 -3.22
N ILE A 318 6.05 18.94 -3.83
CA ILE A 318 7.08 18.47 -4.76
C ILE A 318 7.19 19.30 -6.04
N PHE A 319 6.13 20.00 -6.47
CA PHE A 319 6.26 20.95 -7.57
C PHE A 319 7.10 22.16 -7.19
N LYS A 320 6.74 22.83 -6.09
CA LYS A 320 7.42 24.04 -5.64
C LYS A 320 8.86 23.78 -5.20
N ASP A 321 9.08 22.65 -4.54
CA ASP A 321 10.34 22.35 -3.88
C ASP A 321 11.32 21.62 -4.82
N LEU A 322 10.81 20.81 -5.75
CA LEU A 322 11.61 19.91 -6.59
C LEU A 322 11.32 20.02 -8.10
N GLY A 323 10.34 20.83 -8.51
CA GLY A 323 9.92 20.95 -9.91
C GLY A 323 9.18 19.73 -10.45
N ILE A 324 8.68 18.85 -9.58
CA ILE A 324 7.97 17.62 -9.96
C ILE A 324 6.48 17.91 -10.12
N ASN A 325 5.93 17.65 -11.30
CA ASN A 325 4.52 17.86 -11.62
C ASN A 325 3.78 16.54 -11.82
N ASP A 326 2.46 16.60 -11.65
CA ASP A 326 1.53 15.52 -12.01
C ASP A 326 1.94 14.13 -11.50
N PRO A 327 2.19 13.94 -10.18
CA PRO A 327 2.58 12.66 -9.63
C PRO A 327 1.43 11.65 -9.73
N CYS A 328 1.66 10.52 -10.40
CA CYS A 328 0.62 9.51 -10.65
C CYS A 328 0.89 8.19 -9.92
N SER A 329 2.15 7.78 -9.79
CA SER A 329 2.50 6.46 -9.24
C SER A 329 3.76 6.50 -8.39
N LEU A 330 3.84 5.57 -7.44
CA LEU A 330 4.91 5.51 -6.44
C LEU A 330 5.40 4.06 -6.26
N CYS A 331 6.71 3.83 -6.25
CA CYS A 331 7.33 2.61 -5.71
C CYS A 331 8.64 2.91 -4.99
N PHE A 332 9.06 2.03 -4.09
CA PHE A 332 10.41 2.06 -3.53
C PHE A 332 11.30 1.07 -4.30
N ASP A 333 12.52 1.49 -4.61
CA ASP A 333 13.55 0.56 -5.09
C ASP A 333 14.16 -0.26 -3.93
N SER A 334 15.03 -1.20 -4.29
CA SER A 334 15.79 -2.06 -3.38
C SER A 334 16.69 -1.29 -2.41
N GLU A 335 17.13 -0.09 -2.79
CA GLU A 335 18.00 0.80 -2.02
C GLU A 335 17.20 1.76 -1.11
N GLY A 336 15.87 1.71 -1.16
CA GLY A 336 14.98 2.52 -0.34
C GLY A 336 14.74 3.95 -0.86
N TYR A 337 15.09 4.25 -2.11
CA TYR A 337 14.68 5.49 -2.76
C TYR A 337 13.23 5.40 -3.24
N LEU A 338 12.51 6.51 -3.13
CA LEU A 338 11.16 6.64 -3.64
C LEU A 338 11.23 7.05 -5.12
N LEU A 339 10.64 6.23 -5.98
CA LEU A 339 10.42 6.55 -7.39
C LEU A 339 9.02 7.15 -7.55
N ILE A 340 8.95 8.30 -8.22
CA ILE A 340 7.72 9.03 -8.51
C ILE A 340 7.51 9.04 -10.02
N GLY A 341 6.53 8.25 -10.49
CA GLY A 341 6.08 8.27 -11.87
C GLY A 341 5.11 9.41 -12.10
N CYS A 342 5.39 10.22 -13.13
CA CYS A 342 4.64 11.44 -13.43
C CYS A 342 4.06 11.39 -14.85
N ALA A 343 2.92 12.06 -15.03
CA ALA A 343 2.42 12.38 -16.37
C ALA A 343 3.18 13.58 -16.96
N TYR A 344 3.18 13.69 -18.29
CA TYR A 344 3.70 14.86 -18.97
C TYR A 344 2.93 16.13 -18.57
N GLY A 345 3.66 17.24 -18.40
CA GLY A 345 3.06 18.58 -18.33
C GLY A 345 2.67 19.08 -19.72
N LYS A 346 1.81 20.11 -19.81
CA LYS A 346 1.20 20.66 -21.05
C LYS A 346 2.13 20.93 -22.27
N ASN A 347 3.46 20.87 -22.12
CA ASN A 347 4.47 21.17 -23.16
C ASN A 347 5.53 20.06 -23.35
N GLU A 348 5.35 18.86 -22.78
CA GLU A 348 6.28 17.74 -22.95
C GLU A 348 5.56 16.54 -23.59
N ASP A 349 6.25 15.77 -24.43
CA ASP A 349 5.67 14.58 -25.09
C ASP A 349 5.77 13.31 -24.23
N TYR A 350 6.54 13.36 -23.13
CA TYR A 350 6.94 12.19 -22.35
C TYR A 350 6.85 12.42 -20.85
N GLY A 351 6.37 11.39 -20.13
CA GLY A 351 6.34 11.32 -18.68
C GLY A 351 7.73 11.07 -18.09
N LYS A 352 7.86 11.36 -16.80
CA LYS A 352 9.13 11.28 -16.07
C LYS A 352 9.03 10.35 -14.88
N ILE A 353 10.17 9.78 -14.52
CA ILE A 353 10.34 9.03 -13.26
C ILE A 353 11.42 9.74 -12.46
N HIS A 354 11.04 10.31 -11.32
CA HIS A 354 11.95 10.98 -10.41
C HIS A 354 12.36 10.04 -9.28
N VAL A 355 13.65 9.96 -9.00
CA VAL A 355 14.18 9.20 -7.85
C VAL A 355 14.48 10.19 -6.74
N VAL A 356 13.84 10.05 -5.60
CA VAL A 356 13.98 10.96 -4.46
C VAL A 356 14.34 10.20 -3.20
N LYS A 357 15.10 10.87 -2.32
CA LYS A 357 15.47 10.31 -1.03
C LYS A 357 14.57 10.85 0.08
N MET A 358 13.83 9.95 0.70
CA MET A 358 13.07 10.21 1.93
C MET A 358 14.02 10.21 3.13
N VAL A 359 13.85 11.16 4.04
CA VAL A 359 14.63 11.24 5.28
C VAL A 359 13.67 11.35 6.45
N ASP A 360 13.79 10.38 7.35
CA ASP A 360 13.08 10.36 8.62
C ASP A 360 13.79 11.25 9.63
N SER A 361 13.03 12.11 10.31
CA SER A 361 13.49 12.82 11.50
C SER A 361 13.11 12.01 12.72
N LEU A 362 14.12 11.58 13.44
CA LEU A 362 14.03 10.71 14.61
C LEU A 362 14.25 11.54 15.89
N VAL A 363 13.54 11.20 16.97
CA VAL A 363 13.73 11.81 18.31
C VAL A 363 14.69 11.01 19.16
#